data_AF-A0A5J4PBQ6-F1
#
_entry.id   AF-A0A5J4PBQ6-F1
#
_cell.length_a   1.000
_cell.length_b   1.000
_cell.length_c   1.000
_cell.angle_alpha   90.00
_cell.angle_beta   90.00
_cell.angle_gamma   90.00
#
_symmetry.space_group_name_H-M   'P 1'
#
loop_
_entity.id
_entity.type
_entity.pdbx_description
1 polymer ?
#
loop_
_entity_poly.entity_id
_entity_poly.type
_entity_poly.pdbx_seq_one_letter_code
_entity_poly.pdbx_strand_id
1 'polypeptide(L)' 'RKGTIHVDENMQSSIPMIYAGGDIVRGGATVILAMGDGRKAAAAMNEKLRNS' A
#
# COMPACT_ATOMS: atom_id res chain seq x y z
N ARG A 1 13.32 -4.72 -8.69
CA ARG A 1 12.59 -3.54 -9.19
C ARG A 1 13.37 -2.30 -8.76
N LYS A 2 13.89 -1.49 -9.68
CA LYS A 2 14.55 -0.23 -9.32
C LYS A 2 13.51 0.88 -9.42
N GLY A 3 13.23 1.60 -8.33
CA GLY A 3 12.30 2.73 -8.30
C GLY A 3 10.88 2.47 -7.78
N THR A 4 10.55 1.26 -7.32
CA THR A 4 9.25 0.95 -6.69
C THR A 4 9.41 0.66 -5.21
N ILE A 5 8.40 0.98 -4.41
CA ILE A 5 8.33 0.64 -2.99
C ILE A 5 7.91 -0.83 -2.84
N HIS A 6 8.67 -1.59 -2.05
CA HIS A 6 8.26 -2.91 -1.63
C HIS A 6 7.29 -2.80 -0.46
N VAL A 7 6.16 -3.49 -0.57
CA VAL A 7 5.12 -3.52 0.47
C VAL A 7 4.66 -4.94 0.71
N ASP A 8 4.10 -5.17 1.89
CA ASP A 8 3.43 -6.42 2.25
C ASP A 8 2.01 -6.52 1.67
N GLU A 9 1.25 -7.53 2.11
CA GLU A 9 -0.13 -7.75 1.68
C GLU A 9 -1.10 -6.64 2.10
N ASN A 10 -0.77 -5.92 3.17
CA ASN A 10 -1.52 -4.80 3.73
C ASN A 10 -1.12 -3.45 3.11
N MET A 11 -0.29 -3.47 2.06
CA MET A 11 0.29 -2.29 1.44
C MET A 11 1.23 -1.50 2.37
N GLN A 12 1.71 -2.11 3.46
CA GLN A 12 2.65 -1.48 4.38
C GLN A 12 4.08 -1.65 3.87
N SER A 13 4.86 -0.57 3.91
CA SER A 13 6.27 -0.61 3.59
C SER A 13 7.09 -1.26 4.70
N SER A 14 8.41 -1.40 4.49
CA SER A 14 9.32 -1.81 5.56
C SER A 14 9.37 -0.83 6.75
N ILE A 15 8.85 0.39 6.59
CA ILE A 15 8.76 1.39 7.64
C ILE A 15 7.36 1.33 8.27
N PRO A 16 7.24 1.11 9.59
CA PRO A 16 5.96 1.09 10.27
C PRO A 16 5.16 2.37 10.03
N MET A 17 3.83 2.25 9.96
CA MET A 17 2.89 3.34 9.69
C MET A 17 2.99 3.99 8.29
N ILE A 18 3.90 3.55 7.43
CA ILE A 18 4.02 4.03 6.05
C ILE A 18 3.47 2.98 5.09
N TYR A 19 2.55 3.39 4.21
CA TYR A 19 1.87 2.53 3.25
C TYR A 19 1.99 3.10 1.83
N ALA A 20 1.95 2.22 0.82
CA ALA A 20 2.02 2.61 -0.59
C ALA A 20 1.21 1.65 -1.46
N GLY A 21 0.62 2.14 -2.55
CA GLY A 21 -0.20 1.34 -3.47
C GLY A 21 -0.21 1.89 -4.88
N GLY A 22 -0.68 1.10 -5.85
CA GLY A 22 -0.71 1.49 -7.26
C GLY A 22 0.66 1.42 -7.94
N ASP A 23 0.88 2.34 -8.89
CA ASP A 23 2.04 2.33 -9.79
C ASP A 23 3.39 2.33 -9.05
N ILE A 24 3.48 3.06 -7.93
CA ILE A 24 4.70 3.16 -7.13
C ILE A 24 5.12 1.81 -6.52
N VAL A 25 4.19 0.86 -6.37
CA VAL A 25 4.47 -0.48 -5.84
C VAL A 25 4.62 -1.51 -6.97
N ARG A 26 3.72 -1.44 -7.95
CA ARG A 26 3.57 -2.49 -8.97
C ARG A 26 4.46 -2.27 -10.19
N GLY A 27 4.79 -1.02 -10.50
CA GLY A 27 5.07 -0.60 -11.88
C GLY A 27 3.76 -0.56 -12.67
N GLY A 28 3.64 0.37 -13.63
CA GLY A 28 2.42 0.73 -14.38
C GLY A 28 1.20 -0.19 -14.18
N ALA A 29 0.23 0.26 -13.40
CA ALA A 29 -0.98 -0.47 -13.07
C ALA A 29 -2.21 0.16 -13.74
N THR A 30 -3.29 -0.61 -13.82
CA THR A 30 -4.58 -0.07 -14.25
C THR A 30 -5.27 0.64 -13.07
N VAL A 31 -6.18 1.57 -13.39
CA VAL A 31 -6.95 2.34 -12.39
C VAL A 31 -7.62 1.43 -11.36
N ILE A 32 -8.20 0.30 -11.80
CA ILE A 32 -8.90 -0.62 -10.90
C ILE A 32 -7.95 -1.28 -9.88
N LEU A 33 -6.72 -1.57 -10.27
CA LEU A 33 -5.70 -2.14 -9.38
C LEU A 33 -5.19 -1.09 -8.39
N ALA A 34 -4.89 0.12 -8.87
CA ALA A 34 -4.47 1.23 -8.00
C ALA A 34 -5.55 1.56 -6.96
N MET A 35 -6.82 1.54 -7.37
CA MET A 35 -7.94 1.76 -6.45
C MET A 35 -8.15 0.62 -5.46
N GLY A 36 -7.87 -0.62 -5.86
CA GLY A 36 -7.86 -1.77 -4.97
C GLY A 36 -6.79 -1.64 -3.88
N ASP A 37 -5.57 -1.27 -4.26
CA ASP A 37 -4.45 -1.06 -3.34
C ASP A 37 -4.75 0.07 -2.35
N GLY A 38 -5.32 1.19 -2.82
CA GLY A 38 -5.70 2.31 -1.95
C GLY A 38 -6.70 1.92 -0.88
N ARG A 39 -7.72 1.11 -1.22
CA ARG A 39 -8.69 0.60 -0.23
C ARG A 39 -8.04 -0.31 0.80
N LYS A 40 -7.13 -1.19 0.39
CA LYS A 40 -6.39 -2.07 1.29
C LYS A 40 -5.50 -1.28 2.26
N ALA A 41 -4.73 -0.33 1.72
CA ALA A 41 -3.88 0.53 2.52
C ALA A 41 -4.69 1.31 3.58
N ALA A 42 -5.83 1.89 3.18
CA ALA A 42 -6.70 2.64 4.09
C ALA A 42 -7.29 1.76 5.21
N ALA A 43 -7.71 0.53 4.89
CA ALA A 43 -8.22 -0.42 5.88
C ALA A 43 -7.12 -0.81 6.90
N ALA A 44 -5.91 -1.09 6.42
CA ALA A 44 -4.78 -1.43 7.27
C ALA A 44 -4.32 -0.27 8.16
N MET A 45 -4.31 0.96 7.63
CA MET A 45 -4.06 2.18 8.42
C MET A 45 -5.08 2.32 9.55
N ASN A 46 -6.37 2.17 9.24
CA ASN A 46 -7.44 2.29 10.22
C ASN A 46 -7.34 1.22 11.32
N GLU A 47 -7.09 -0.03 10.96
CA GLU A 47 -6.85 -1.10 11.93
C GLU A 47 -5.65 -0.79 12.83
N LYS A 48 -4.56 -0.32 12.25
CA LYS A 48 -3.35 0.00 13.01
C LYS A 48 -3.58 1.15 14.00
N LEU A 49 -4.29 2.19 13.58
CA LEU A 49 -4.63 3.33 14.44
C LEU A 49 -5.61 2.97 15.56
N ARG A 50 -6.55 2.05 15.32
CA ARG A 50 -7.50 1.58 16.34
C ARG A 50 -6.85 0.71 17.41
N ASN A 51 -5.78 0.00 17.05
CA ASN A 51 -5.05 -0.91 17.93
C ASN A 51 -3.79 -0.25 18.55
N SER A 52 -3.66 1.08 18.44
CA SER A 52 -2.56 1.87 19.00
C SER A 52 -2.90 2.45 20.38
#